data_AF-A0A2S7FEW2-F1
#
_entry.id   AF-A0A2S7FEW2-F1
#
_cell.length_a   1.000
_cell.length_b   1.000
_cell.length_c   1.000
_cell.angle_alpha   90.00
_cell.angle_beta   90.00
_cell.angle_gamma   90.00
#
_symmetry.space_group_name_H-M   'P 1'
#
loop_
_entity.id
_entity.type
_entity.pdbx_description
1 polymer ?
#
loop_
_entity_poly.entity_id
_entity_poly.type
_entity_poly.pdbx_seq_one_letter_code
_entity_poly.pdbx_strand_id
1 'polypeptide(L)'
;MLTKNLNKQDKANEILPLNQLTVLGLQHVLAMYAGAVAVPLVIGGAVGLTPEQLALLVAADLFTCGLATLIQALGIGPYIGIKLPAILGCTFAAVGPLIIIGKNLGMQTAYGSIIAAAIIVLIIAPLYGKILRFFPTVVTGTVVTMIGLSLVNVGVTSIGGGSGAKDFGSTENLLLAAFVMIVILLSNKFLKGFFQAISVLNGIVLGTIVAAFMGKVDFSLIQNAKWISFIHPFNFGFPKFDLGSIFMMTFVMLVVMIESTATFLGIGRVCEKEITQKDIVRGIRAEGIATILGGIFNSFPYTTFNQNLGLLALSKVKSRFVVVASGIILVSLGLIPKFAALATIIPQPVIGGATTIMFAMVAVAGIQMLSKVDFNKNSNMLVVACSIGVGLGITVVPNILDNTPTIFKEIFGSGIVSASIVAVLLNAFLNYGNTEENV
;
A
#
# COMPACT_ATOMS: atom_id res chain seq x y z
N MET A 1 25.44 -3.40 -42.21
CA MET A 1 25.91 -2.07 -41.76
C MET A 1 25.55 -1.89 -40.29
N LEU A 2 26.59 -1.87 -39.45
CA LEU A 2 26.69 -1.21 -38.14
C LEU A 2 25.77 -1.70 -37.01
N THR A 3 26.26 -2.73 -36.33
CA THR A 3 26.24 -2.90 -34.87
C THR A 3 26.21 -1.55 -34.13
N LYS A 4 25.05 -1.16 -33.61
CA LYS A 4 24.94 -0.09 -32.61
C LYS A 4 25.52 -0.60 -31.29
N ASN A 5 26.69 -0.10 -30.95
CA ASN A 5 27.33 -0.24 -29.64
C ASN A 5 26.33 0.05 -28.50
N LEU A 6 25.88 -1.01 -27.83
CA LEU A 6 25.19 -0.97 -26.54
C LEU A 6 26.22 -0.66 -25.45
N ASN A 7 26.59 0.61 -25.32
CA ASN A 7 27.15 1.15 -24.08
C ASN A 7 26.05 1.96 -23.37
N LYS A 8 24.86 1.36 -23.20
CA LYS A 8 23.85 1.88 -22.29
C LYS A 8 24.37 1.62 -20.88
N GLN A 9 25.05 2.61 -20.31
CA GLN A 9 25.47 2.60 -18.91
C GLN A 9 24.27 2.19 -18.05
N ASP A 10 24.40 1.11 -17.29
CA ASP A 10 23.32 0.57 -16.46
C ASP A 10 23.09 1.52 -15.28
N LYS A 11 22.32 2.59 -15.54
CA LYS A 11 22.01 3.64 -14.55
C LYS A 11 21.29 3.10 -13.32
N ALA A 12 20.65 1.92 -13.42
CA ALA A 12 20.03 1.27 -12.28
C ALA A 12 21.07 0.69 -11.31
N ASN A 13 22.24 0.31 -11.82
CA ASN A 13 23.35 -0.25 -11.04
C ASN A 13 24.48 0.76 -10.76
N GLU A 14 24.27 2.04 -11.09
CA GLU A 14 25.22 3.12 -10.80
C GLU A 14 25.30 3.39 -9.29
N ILE A 15 26.51 3.40 -8.73
CA ILE A 15 26.75 3.78 -7.34
C ILE A 15 27.10 5.27 -7.31
N LEU A 16 26.21 6.08 -6.75
CA LEU A 16 26.42 7.50 -6.57
C LEU A 16 27.31 7.78 -5.35
N PRO A 17 27.91 8.99 -5.25
CA PRO A 17 28.61 9.43 -4.04
C PRO A 17 27.72 9.32 -2.80
N LEU A 18 28.33 8.99 -1.64
CA LEU A 18 27.61 8.71 -0.40
C LEU A 18 26.65 9.84 0.01
N ASN A 19 27.07 11.09 -0.12
CA ASN A 19 26.23 12.25 0.18
C ASN A 19 24.97 12.31 -0.69
N GLN A 20 25.06 12.00 -1.98
CA GLN A 20 23.91 11.95 -2.88
C GLN A 20 23.00 10.77 -2.52
N LEU A 21 23.57 9.59 -2.23
CA LEU A 21 22.80 8.42 -1.81
C LEU A 21 22.00 8.71 -0.54
N THR A 22 22.61 9.34 0.47
CA THR A 22 21.93 9.68 1.73
C THR A 22 20.83 10.71 1.50
N VAL A 23 21.09 11.80 0.77
CA VAL A 23 20.10 12.87 0.54
C VAL A 23 18.93 12.36 -0.30
N LEU A 24 19.21 11.69 -1.41
CA LEU A 24 18.16 11.17 -2.29
C LEU A 24 17.41 10.01 -1.64
N GLY A 25 18.09 9.18 -0.86
CA GLY A 25 17.46 8.14 -0.07
C GLY A 25 16.49 8.71 0.95
N LEU A 26 16.89 9.78 1.65
CA LEU A 26 16.00 10.49 2.56
C LEU A 26 14.78 11.09 1.83
N GLN A 27 14.94 11.62 0.61
CA GLN A 27 13.81 12.12 -0.17
C GLN A 27 12.78 11.02 -0.45
N HIS A 28 13.24 9.83 -0.81
CA HIS A 28 12.37 8.68 -1.04
C HIS A 28 11.65 8.22 0.23
N VAL A 29 12.34 8.23 1.38
CA VAL A 29 11.74 7.95 2.69
C VAL A 29 10.66 8.97 3.01
N LEU A 30 10.93 10.27 2.85
CA LEU A 30 9.97 11.33 3.14
C LEU A 30 8.76 11.27 2.20
N ALA A 31 8.95 10.91 0.92
CA ALA A 31 7.86 10.75 -0.04
C ALA A 31 6.90 9.61 0.31
N MET A 32 7.41 8.50 0.86
CA MET A 32 6.56 7.37 1.27
C MET A 32 6.06 7.46 2.71
N TYR A 33 6.70 8.26 3.57
CA TYR A 33 6.46 8.24 5.03
C TYR A 33 4.98 8.40 5.37
N ALA A 34 4.29 9.34 4.72
CA ALA A 34 2.85 9.55 4.92
C ALA A 34 2.01 8.29 4.67
N GLY A 35 2.35 7.52 3.64
CA GLY A 35 1.66 6.26 3.34
C GLY A 35 2.07 5.09 4.22
N ALA A 36 3.36 5.02 4.55
CA ALA A 36 3.90 4.01 5.47
C ALA A 36 3.20 4.11 6.83
N VAL A 37 3.14 5.31 7.43
CA VAL A 37 2.48 5.48 8.73
C VAL A 37 0.96 5.36 8.68
N ALA A 38 0.34 5.64 7.53
CA ALA A 38 -1.12 5.61 7.40
C ALA A 38 -1.70 4.21 7.61
N VAL A 39 -1.12 3.16 7.02
CA VAL A 39 -1.68 1.80 7.12
C VAL A 39 -1.73 1.28 8.56
N PRO A 40 -0.63 1.31 9.35
CA PRO A 40 -0.64 0.97 10.77
C PRO A 40 -1.67 1.75 11.59
N LEU A 41 -1.74 3.07 11.39
CA LEU A 41 -2.63 3.95 12.16
C LEU A 41 -4.09 3.72 11.83
N VAL A 42 -4.40 3.51 10.55
CA VAL A 42 -5.76 3.23 10.08
C VAL A 42 -6.24 1.86 10.57
N ILE A 43 -5.45 0.81 10.38
CA ILE A 43 -5.83 -0.54 10.81
C ILE A 43 -5.90 -0.61 12.33
N GLY A 44 -4.84 -0.18 13.02
CA GLY A 44 -4.78 -0.27 14.47
C GLY A 44 -5.82 0.60 15.16
N GLY A 45 -6.07 1.82 14.65
CA GLY A 45 -7.11 2.71 15.15
C GLY A 45 -8.51 2.12 14.95
N ALA A 46 -8.78 1.53 13.78
CA ALA A 46 -10.06 0.87 13.52
C ALA A 46 -10.25 -0.39 14.39
N VAL A 47 -9.20 -1.16 14.67
CA VAL A 47 -9.25 -2.36 15.54
C VAL A 47 -9.34 -1.99 17.03
N GLY A 48 -8.99 -0.76 17.40
CA GLY A 48 -9.07 -0.28 18.79
C GLY A 48 -7.80 -0.54 19.61
N LEU A 49 -6.63 -0.52 18.95
CA LEU A 49 -5.34 -0.68 19.63
C LEU A 49 -4.96 0.57 20.44
N THR A 50 -4.18 0.38 21.50
CA THR A 50 -3.71 1.49 22.34
C THR A 50 -2.66 2.35 21.60
N PRO A 51 -2.42 3.61 22.03
CA PRO A 51 -1.39 4.46 21.44
C PRO A 51 0.01 3.82 21.44
N GLU A 52 0.34 3.03 22.46
CA GLU A 52 1.62 2.31 22.56
C GLU A 52 1.70 1.20 21.52
N GLN A 53 0.60 0.47 21.32
CA GLN A 53 0.50 -0.57 20.29
C GLN A 53 0.57 0.06 18.89
N LEU A 54 -0.07 1.21 18.66
CA LEU A 54 0.04 1.95 17.40
C LEU A 54 1.47 2.40 17.11
N ALA A 55 2.17 2.94 18.11
CA ALA A 55 3.57 3.33 17.98
C ALA A 55 4.45 2.11 17.65
N LEU A 56 4.19 0.97 18.29
CA LEU A 56 4.87 -0.28 17.96
C LEU A 56 4.62 -0.69 16.50
N LEU A 57 3.38 -0.63 16.01
CA LEU A 57 3.05 -1.00 14.64
C LEU A 57 3.74 -0.08 13.62
N VAL A 58 3.77 1.23 13.88
CA VAL A 58 4.48 2.17 13.02
C VAL A 58 5.98 1.89 13.02
N ALA A 59 6.58 1.61 14.18
CA ALA A 59 8.01 1.28 14.27
C ALA A 59 8.33 -0.04 13.55
N ALA A 60 7.50 -1.05 13.76
CA ALA A 60 7.60 -2.35 13.10
C ALA A 60 7.45 -2.22 11.58
N ASP A 61 6.52 -1.40 11.12
CA ASP A 61 6.33 -1.10 9.71
C ASP A 61 7.56 -0.44 9.12
N LEU A 62 8.02 0.70 9.65
CA LEU A 62 9.23 1.37 9.15
C LEU A 62 10.44 0.42 9.10
N PHE A 63 10.62 -0.39 10.15
CA PHE A 63 11.69 -1.38 10.20
C PHE A 63 11.57 -2.43 9.09
N THR A 64 10.42 -3.08 8.96
CA THR A 64 10.22 -4.14 7.98
C THR A 64 10.08 -3.64 6.56
N CYS A 65 9.53 -2.45 6.35
CA CYS A 65 9.51 -1.70 5.09
C CYS A 65 10.93 -1.42 4.59
N GLY A 66 11.84 -1.07 5.51
CA GLY A 66 13.27 -0.93 5.21
C GLY A 66 13.89 -2.27 4.77
N LEU A 67 13.66 -3.35 5.51
CA LEU A 67 14.13 -4.70 5.13
C LEU A 67 13.54 -5.15 3.78
N ALA A 68 12.25 -4.94 3.56
CA ALA A 68 11.54 -5.26 2.34
C ALA A 68 12.16 -4.55 1.12
N THR A 69 12.42 -3.26 1.27
CA THR A 69 13.08 -2.44 0.24
C THR A 69 14.50 -2.95 -0.06
N LEU A 70 15.27 -3.30 0.98
CA LEU A 70 16.62 -3.87 0.81
C LEU A 70 16.58 -5.21 0.07
N ILE A 71 15.67 -6.12 0.44
CA ILE A 71 15.50 -7.42 -0.21
C ILE A 71 15.13 -7.23 -1.68
N GLN A 72 14.25 -6.29 -2.00
CA GLN A 72 13.83 -6.03 -3.37
C GLN A 72 14.94 -5.43 -4.24
N ALA A 73 15.66 -4.44 -3.71
CA ALA A 73 16.63 -3.65 -4.45
C ALA A 73 17.98 -4.38 -4.60
N LEU A 74 18.47 -5.05 -3.55
CA LEU A 74 19.71 -5.85 -3.61
C LEU A 74 19.45 -7.21 -4.27
N GLY A 75 18.29 -7.80 -3.98
CA GLY A 75 17.95 -9.16 -4.35
C GLY A 75 18.73 -10.22 -3.58
N ILE A 76 18.21 -11.44 -3.57
CA ILE A 76 18.88 -12.61 -2.98
C ILE A 76 19.15 -13.61 -4.12
N GLY A 77 20.42 -13.73 -4.49
CA GLY A 77 20.86 -14.57 -5.61
C GLY A 77 20.19 -14.16 -6.94
N PRO A 78 19.92 -15.13 -7.84
CA PRO A 78 19.26 -14.90 -9.12
C PRO A 78 17.73 -15.04 -9.06
N TYR A 79 17.14 -15.26 -7.88
CA TYR A 79 15.74 -15.71 -7.75
C TYR A 79 14.80 -14.73 -7.04
N ILE A 80 15.34 -13.76 -6.31
CA ILE A 80 14.58 -12.84 -5.45
C ILE A 80 15.05 -11.41 -5.71
N GLY A 81 14.10 -10.48 -5.78
CA GLY A 81 14.32 -9.06 -5.98
C GLY A 81 14.41 -8.67 -7.45
N ILE A 82 13.66 -7.65 -7.84
CA ILE A 82 13.68 -7.12 -9.22
C ILE A 82 14.97 -6.33 -9.53
N LYS A 83 15.74 -5.94 -8.49
CA LYS A 83 17.03 -5.26 -8.64
C LYS A 83 16.93 -3.92 -9.40
N LEU A 84 15.85 -3.19 -9.15
CA LEU A 84 15.56 -1.85 -9.67
C LEU A 84 15.26 -0.90 -8.50
N PRO A 85 15.17 0.44 -8.72
CA PRO A 85 14.78 1.41 -7.70
C PRO A 85 13.29 1.27 -7.31
N ALA A 86 12.96 0.13 -6.70
CA ALA A 86 11.64 -0.25 -6.22
C ALA A 86 11.65 -0.18 -4.68
N ILE A 87 10.87 0.73 -4.13
CA ILE A 87 10.64 0.85 -2.70
C ILE A 87 9.38 0.08 -2.35
N LEU A 88 9.43 -0.69 -1.26
CA LEU A 88 8.27 -1.45 -0.78
C LEU A 88 7.62 -0.68 0.37
N GLY A 89 6.30 -0.61 0.36
CA GLY A 89 5.49 -0.07 1.46
C GLY A 89 4.24 -0.93 1.66
N CYS A 90 3.54 -0.72 2.78
CA CYS A 90 2.32 -1.46 3.03
C CYS A 90 1.26 -1.15 1.98
N THR A 91 0.61 -2.20 1.47
CA THR A 91 -0.47 -2.05 0.50
C THR A 91 -1.77 -1.60 1.17
N PHE A 92 -2.44 -0.64 0.54
CA PHE A 92 -3.77 -0.23 0.95
C PHE A 92 -4.83 -1.32 0.67
N ALA A 93 -4.58 -2.23 -0.28
CA ALA A 93 -5.50 -3.32 -0.62
C ALA A 93 -5.84 -4.23 0.59
N ALA A 94 -4.92 -4.32 1.55
CA ALA A 94 -5.07 -5.14 2.74
C ALA A 94 -5.83 -4.45 3.90
N VAL A 95 -6.01 -3.12 3.85
CA VAL A 95 -6.56 -2.35 4.98
C VAL A 95 -7.96 -2.83 5.38
N GLY A 96 -8.90 -2.88 4.45
CA GLY A 96 -10.28 -3.32 4.72
C GLY A 96 -10.34 -4.76 5.27
N PRO A 97 -9.79 -5.76 4.54
CA PRO A 97 -9.71 -7.15 4.99
C PRO A 97 -9.10 -7.32 6.38
N LEU A 98 -8.00 -6.62 6.68
CA LEU A 98 -7.32 -6.73 7.97
C LEU A 98 -8.09 -6.05 9.11
N ILE A 99 -8.84 -4.98 8.85
CA ILE A 99 -9.76 -4.40 9.83
C ILE A 99 -10.86 -5.42 10.18
N ILE A 100 -11.41 -6.11 9.18
CA ILE A 100 -12.44 -7.14 9.39
C ILE A 100 -11.88 -8.30 10.23
N ILE A 101 -10.73 -8.87 9.84
CA ILE A 101 -10.09 -9.96 10.59
C ILE A 101 -9.70 -9.51 11.99
N GLY A 102 -9.08 -8.33 12.12
CA GLY A 102 -8.60 -7.80 13.39
C GLY A 102 -9.72 -7.56 14.39
N LYS A 103 -10.88 -7.06 13.96
CA LYS A 103 -12.06 -6.86 14.82
C LYS A 103 -12.73 -8.16 15.22
N ASN A 104 -12.87 -9.12 14.29
CA ASN A 104 -13.67 -10.32 14.53
C ASN A 104 -12.87 -11.44 15.18
N LEU A 105 -11.60 -11.60 14.80
CA LEU A 105 -10.75 -12.75 15.14
C LEU A 105 -9.42 -12.35 15.80
N GLY A 106 -9.13 -11.05 15.90
CA GLY A 106 -7.95 -10.51 16.57
C GLY A 106 -6.69 -10.41 15.71
N MET A 107 -5.70 -9.64 16.19
CA MET A 107 -4.45 -9.36 15.47
C MET A 107 -3.57 -10.61 15.23
N GLN A 108 -3.63 -11.62 16.11
CA GLN A 108 -2.91 -12.89 15.91
C GLN A 108 -3.38 -13.61 14.64
N THR A 109 -4.68 -13.57 14.37
CA THR A 109 -5.29 -14.16 13.17
C THR A 109 -4.97 -13.33 11.93
N ALA A 110 -4.96 -12.00 12.08
CA ALA A 110 -4.51 -11.10 11.02
C ALA A 110 -3.07 -11.43 10.58
N TYR A 111 -2.11 -11.52 11.52
CA TYR A 111 -0.73 -11.88 11.17
C TYR A 111 -0.58 -13.30 10.64
N GLY A 112 -1.30 -14.29 11.17
CA GLY A 112 -1.28 -15.65 10.63
C GLY A 112 -1.80 -15.72 9.20
N SER A 113 -2.87 -15.00 8.89
CA SER A 113 -3.40 -14.90 7.52
C SER A 113 -2.44 -14.19 6.56
N ILE A 114 -1.75 -13.13 7.00
CA ILE A 114 -0.71 -12.43 6.23
C ILE A 114 0.44 -13.39 5.88
N ILE A 115 0.97 -14.11 6.88
CA ILE A 115 2.10 -15.05 6.69
C ILE A 115 1.69 -16.17 5.73
N ALA A 116 0.55 -16.81 5.97
CA ALA A 116 0.10 -17.92 5.14
C ALA A 116 -0.20 -17.48 3.70
N ALA A 117 -0.89 -16.34 3.51
CA ALA A 117 -1.16 -15.78 2.18
C ALA A 117 0.13 -15.49 1.42
N ALA A 118 1.15 -14.93 2.08
CA ALA A 118 2.42 -14.64 1.47
C ALA A 118 3.24 -15.89 1.11
N ILE A 119 3.18 -16.94 1.94
CA ILE A 119 3.76 -18.26 1.60
C ILE A 119 3.07 -18.83 0.35
N ILE A 120 1.74 -18.78 0.29
CA ILE A 120 0.98 -19.24 -0.87
C ILE A 120 1.41 -18.46 -2.12
N VAL A 121 1.47 -17.12 -2.04
CA VAL A 121 1.94 -16.24 -3.12
C VAL A 121 3.35 -16.57 -3.57
N LEU A 122 4.27 -16.85 -2.66
CA LEU A 122 5.63 -17.24 -2.97
C LEU A 122 5.69 -18.56 -3.75
N ILE A 123 4.86 -19.54 -3.36
CA ILE A 123 4.75 -20.85 -4.02
C ILE A 123 4.16 -20.70 -5.43
N ILE A 124 3.14 -19.86 -5.61
CA ILE A 124 2.48 -19.65 -6.91
C ILE A 124 3.19 -18.64 -7.80
N ALA A 125 4.15 -17.85 -7.28
CA ALA A 125 4.86 -16.84 -8.07
C ALA A 125 5.45 -17.36 -9.40
N PRO A 126 6.00 -18.58 -9.52
CA PRO A 126 6.45 -19.12 -10.81
C PRO A 126 5.32 -19.28 -11.84
N LEU A 127 4.08 -19.46 -11.39
CA LEU A 127 2.89 -19.58 -12.22
C LEU A 127 2.30 -18.21 -12.62
N TYR A 128 2.94 -17.11 -12.24
CA TYR A 128 2.50 -15.75 -12.50
C TYR A 128 1.95 -15.50 -13.92
N GLY A 129 2.64 -15.99 -14.96
CA GLY A 129 2.18 -15.78 -16.35
C GLY A 129 0.85 -16.46 -16.66
N LYS A 130 0.55 -17.59 -16.01
CA LYS A 130 -0.75 -18.27 -16.12
C LYS A 130 -1.82 -17.52 -15.33
N ILE A 131 -1.45 -16.96 -14.17
CA ILE A 131 -2.35 -16.19 -13.31
C ILE A 131 -2.76 -14.89 -14.01
N LEU A 132 -1.83 -14.17 -14.66
CA LEU A 132 -2.11 -12.93 -15.38
C LEU A 132 -3.26 -13.04 -16.39
N ARG A 133 -3.46 -14.20 -17.01
CA ARG A 133 -4.55 -14.42 -17.98
C ARG A 133 -5.93 -14.19 -17.36
N PHE A 134 -6.07 -14.39 -16.05
CA PHE A 134 -7.30 -14.14 -15.31
C PHE A 134 -7.49 -12.67 -14.89
N PHE A 135 -6.46 -11.85 -15.05
CA PHE A 135 -6.44 -10.46 -14.62
C PHE A 135 -6.01 -9.52 -15.75
N PRO A 136 -6.75 -9.46 -16.87
CA PRO A 136 -6.53 -8.44 -17.90
C PRO A 136 -6.80 -7.02 -17.36
N THR A 137 -6.46 -6.00 -18.15
CA THR A 137 -6.61 -4.58 -17.79
C THR A 137 -8.02 -4.22 -17.28
N VAL A 138 -9.07 -4.84 -17.83
CA VAL A 138 -10.45 -4.63 -17.36
C VAL A 138 -10.68 -5.12 -15.93
N VAL A 139 -10.14 -6.28 -15.56
CA VAL A 139 -10.23 -6.82 -14.20
C VAL A 139 -9.38 -5.98 -13.26
N THR A 140 -8.12 -5.75 -13.62
CA THR A 140 -7.15 -5.06 -12.74
C THR A 140 -7.53 -3.62 -12.49
N GLY A 141 -7.92 -2.88 -13.52
CA GLY A 141 -8.41 -1.52 -13.39
C GLY A 141 -9.67 -1.42 -12.53
N THR A 142 -10.59 -2.38 -12.66
CA THR A 142 -11.79 -2.47 -11.81
C THR A 142 -11.43 -2.68 -10.34
N VAL A 143 -10.54 -3.63 -10.08
CA VAL A 143 -10.12 -3.97 -8.72
C VAL A 143 -9.37 -2.82 -8.05
N VAL A 144 -8.41 -2.19 -8.74
CA VAL A 144 -7.68 -1.02 -8.21
C VAL A 144 -8.63 0.15 -7.95
N THR A 145 -9.60 0.38 -8.84
CA THR A 145 -10.66 1.38 -8.62
C THR A 145 -11.43 1.08 -7.33
N MET A 146 -11.82 -0.18 -7.14
CA MET A 146 -12.55 -0.62 -5.95
C MET A 146 -11.74 -0.54 -4.66
N ILE A 147 -10.43 -0.80 -4.68
CA ILE A 147 -9.55 -0.57 -3.52
C ILE A 147 -9.66 0.88 -3.07
N GLY A 148 -9.52 1.83 -4.00
CA GLY A 148 -9.62 3.26 -3.68
C GLY A 148 -11.01 3.63 -3.16
N LEU A 149 -12.07 3.25 -3.87
CA LEU A 149 -13.46 3.58 -3.49
C LEU A 149 -13.84 2.99 -2.12
N SER A 150 -13.48 1.75 -1.84
CA SER A 150 -13.84 1.10 -0.57
C SER A 150 -13.13 1.74 0.63
N LEU A 151 -11.97 2.35 0.44
CA LEU A 151 -11.20 2.98 1.51
C LEU A 151 -11.56 4.46 1.76
N VAL A 152 -12.30 5.10 0.85
CA VAL A 152 -12.80 6.47 1.08
C VAL A 152 -13.61 6.56 2.38
N ASN A 153 -14.43 5.56 2.69
CA ASN A 153 -15.19 5.53 3.94
C ASN A 153 -14.27 5.59 5.18
N VAL A 154 -13.11 4.92 5.13
CA VAL A 154 -12.14 4.91 6.22
C VAL A 154 -11.49 6.30 6.39
N GLY A 155 -11.11 6.93 5.28
CA GLY A 155 -10.59 8.30 5.28
C GLY A 155 -11.61 9.31 5.82
N VAL A 156 -12.86 9.26 5.34
CA VAL A 156 -13.94 10.17 5.75
C VAL A 156 -14.35 9.94 7.21
N THR A 157 -14.37 8.70 7.68
CA THR A 157 -14.58 8.41 9.12
C THR A 157 -13.48 9.04 9.97
N SER A 158 -12.24 9.02 9.49
CA SER A 158 -11.11 9.66 10.17
C SER A 158 -11.21 11.18 10.15
N ILE A 159 -11.70 11.78 9.05
CA ILE A 159 -12.03 13.22 8.97
C ILE A 159 -13.00 13.62 10.08
N GLY A 160 -14.00 12.78 10.37
CA GLY A 160 -14.94 13.02 11.46
C GLY A 160 -14.29 13.03 12.86
N GLY A 161 -13.09 12.48 13.02
CA GLY A 161 -12.44 12.27 14.33
C GLY A 161 -12.25 10.79 14.68
N GLY A 162 -12.66 9.88 13.79
CA GLY A 162 -12.57 8.44 13.99
C GLY A 162 -13.87 7.80 14.50
N SER A 163 -13.96 6.47 14.36
CA SER A 163 -15.16 5.73 14.77
C SER A 163 -15.38 5.82 16.28
N GLY A 164 -16.57 6.25 16.71
CA GLY A 164 -16.92 6.36 18.13
C GLY A 164 -16.36 7.60 18.85
N ALA A 165 -15.78 8.55 18.12
CA ALA A 165 -15.35 9.83 18.69
C ALA A 165 -16.54 10.62 19.25
N LYS A 166 -16.38 11.22 20.43
CA LYS A 166 -17.43 12.04 21.06
C LYS A 166 -17.71 13.32 20.26
N ASP A 167 -16.69 13.85 19.61
CA ASP A 167 -16.71 15.04 18.76
C ASP A 167 -16.79 14.66 17.27
N PHE A 168 -17.39 13.50 16.95
CA PHE A 168 -17.50 13.03 15.57
C PHE A 168 -18.23 14.05 14.69
N GLY A 169 -17.57 14.49 13.61
CA GLY A 169 -18.12 15.48 12.67
C GLY A 169 -18.17 16.90 13.24
N SER A 170 -17.48 17.18 14.36
CA SER A 170 -17.37 18.55 14.88
C SER A 170 -16.76 19.50 13.85
N THR A 171 -17.15 20.78 13.91
CA THR A 171 -16.63 21.82 13.01
C THR A 171 -15.11 21.90 13.06
N GLU A 172 -14.51 21.72 14.24
CA GLU A 172 -13.05 21.68 14.41
C GLU A 172 -12.40 20.55 13.60
N ASN A 173 -12.94 19.33 13.68
CA ASN A 173 -12.41 18.18 12.95
C ASN A 173 -12.56 18.37 11.44
N LEU A 174 -13.72 18.85 10.99
CA LEU A 174 -13.98 19.11 9.58
C LEU A 174 -13.08 20.22 9.01
N LEU A 175 -12.91 21.33 9.74
CA LEU A 175 -12.03 22.43 9.32
C LEU A 175 -10.57 22.02 9.30
N LEU A 176 -10.12 21.23 10.28
CA LEU A 176 -8.75 20.72 10.32
C LEU A 176 -8.46 19.77 9.15
N ALA A 177 -9.38 18.85 8.85
CA ALA A 177 -9.26 17.98 7.68
C ALA A 177 -9.27 18.78 6.36
N ALA A 178 -10.19 19.74 6.22
CA ALA A 178 -10.26 20.61 5.05
C ALA A 178 -8.98 21.43 4.87
N PHE A 179 -8.42 21.96 5.96
CA PHE A 179 -7.13 22.66 5.95
C PHE A 179 -6.01 21.75 5.41
N VAL A 180 -5.91 20.52 5.90
CA VAL A 180 -4.92 19.54 5.41
C VAL A 180 -5.10 19.29 3.91
N MET A 181 -6.33 19.06 3.45
CA MET A 181 -6.61 18.84 2.03
C MET A 181 -6.21 20.06 1.18
N ILE A 182 -6.53 21.27 1.63
CA ILE A 182 -6.15 22.52 0.96
C ILE A 182 -4.62 22.63 0.89
N VAL A 183 -3.90 22.37 1.98
CA VAL A 183 -2.43 22.40 2.00
C VAL A 183 -1.84 21.40 1.01
N ILE A 184 -2.41 20.19 0.89
CA ILE A 184 -1.95 19.17 -0.07
C ILE A 184 -2.15 19.65 -1.51
N LEU A 185 -3.31 20.24 -1.82
CA LEU A 185 -3.63 20.78 -3.15
C LEU A 185 -2.74 21.98 -3.51
N LEU A 186 -2.56 22.92 -2.58
CA LEU A 186 -1.68 24.08 -2.75
C LEU A 186 -0.22 23.64 -2.91
N SER A 187 0.22 22.66 -2.12
CA SER A 187 1.56 22.07 -2.24
C SER A 187 1.77 21.47 -3.63
N ASN A 188 0.79 20.70 -4.14
CA ASN A 188 0.88 20.13 -5.49
C ASN A 188 0.88 21.19 -6.60
N LYS A 189 0.13 22.27 -6.43
CA LYS A 189 -0.01 23.32 -7.45
C LYS A 189 1.19 24.25 -7.51
N PHE A 190 1.72 24.66 -6.35
CA PHE A 190 2.68 25.76 -6.26
C PHE A 190 4.12 25.32 -5.96
N LEU A 191 4.32 24.19 -5.26
CA LEU A 191 5.67 23.69 -4.99
C LEU A 191 6.19 22.90 -6.20
N LYS A 192 7.51 22.79 -6.30
CA LYS A 192 8.20 22.10 -7.41
C LYS A 192 9.17 21.05 -6.90
N GLY A 193 9.43 20.03 -7.72
CA GLY A 193 10.42 19.01 -7.43
C GLY A 193 10.09 18.23 -6.16
N PHE A 194 11.04 18.14 -5.23
CA PHE A 194 10.91 17.34 -4.01
C PHE A 194 9.71 17.75 -3.13
N PHE A 195 9.51 19.05 -2.90
CA PHE A 195 8.42 19.54 -2.05
C PHE A 195 7.03 19.26 -2.64
N GLN A 196 6.94 19.15 -3.96
CA GLN A 196 5.72 18.69 -4.64
C GLN A 196 5.48 17.20 -4.40
N ALA A 197 6.53 16.38 -4.49
CA ALA A 197 6.44 14.93 -4.28
C ALA A 197 6.04 14.55 -2.84
N ILE A 198 6.40 15.36 -1.85
CA ILE A 198 6.02 15.17 -0.44
C ILE A 198 4.78 15.97 -0.02
N SER A 199 3.93 16.39 -0.97
CA SER A 199 2.75 17.23 -0.70
C SER A 199 1.84 16.70 0.42
N VAL A 200 1.65 15.38 0.46
CA VAL A 200 0.82 14.72 1.49
C VAL A 200 1.48 14.85 2.86
N LEU A 201 2.79 14.64 2.94
CA LEU A 201 3.55 14.84 4.16
C LEU A 201 3.50 16.31 4.62
N ASN A 202 3.62 17.28 3.71
CA ASN A 202 3.47 18.70 4.05
C ASN A 202 2.10 18.99 4.67
N GLY A 203 1.04 18.42 4.10
CA GLY A 203 -0.32 18.50 4.63
C GLY A 203 -0.43 17.94 6.05
N ILE A 204 0.11 16.76 6.28
CA ILE A 204 0.13 16.12 7.61
C ILE A 204 0.91 16.98 8.61
N VAL A 205 2.12 17.41 8.27
CA VAL A 205 2.98 18.20 9.17
C VAL A 205 2.31 19.53 9.54
N LEU A 206 1.82 20.28 8.55
CA LEU A 206 1.16 21.56 8.80
C LEU A 206 -0.17 21.38 9.53
N GLY A 207 -0.93 20.33 9.21
CA GLY A 207 -2.16 19.96 9.91
C GLY A 207 -1.91 19.65 11.38
N THR A 208 -0.90 18.84 11.68
CA THR A 208 -0.54 18.51 13.07
C THR A 208 -0.05 19.74 13.84
N ILE A 209 0.67 20.67 13.19
CA ILE A 209 1.06 21.95 13.82
C ILE A 209 -0.18 22.76 14.20
N VAL A 210 -1.14 22.93 13.29
CA VAL A 210 -2.40 23.64 13.59
C VAL A 210 -3.17 22.93 14.70
N ALA A 211 -3.24 21.59 14.66
CA ALA A 211 -3.92 20.81 15.68
C ALA A 211 -3.25 20.91 17.06
N ALA A 212 -1.93 21.10 17.11
CA ALA A 212 -1.21 21.34 18.35
C ALA A 212 -1.63 22.67 18.99
N PHE A 213 -1.82 23.73 18.20
CA PHE A 213 -2.38 24.99 18.69
C PHE A 213 -3.85 24.86 19.13
N MET A 214 -4.58 23.89 18.60
CA MET A 214 -5.95 23.54 19.04
C MET A 214 -5.99 22.64 20.29
N GLY A 215 -4.83 22.25 20.85
CA GLY A 215 -4.76 21.37 22.01
C GLY A 215 -5.12 19.90 21.72
N LYS A 216 -5.17 19.48 20.45
CA LYS A 216 -5.50 18.11 20.03
C LYS A 216 -4.28 17.17 19.94
N VAL A 217 -3.10 17.65 20.34
CA VAL A 217 -1.82 16.91 20.23
C VAL A 217 -1.22 16.71 21.62
N ASP A 218 -0.96 15.45 21.98
CA ASP A 218 -0.28 15.09 23.23
C ASP A 218 1.21 14.78 22.99
N PHE A 219 2.08 15.71 23.38
CA PHE A 219 3.52 15.56 23.24
C PHE A 219 4.16 14.63 24.28
N SER A 220 3.43 14.24 25.34
CA SER A 220 3.95 13.35 26.39
C SER A 220 4.37 11.99 25.83
N LEU A 221 3.66 11.50 24.80
CA LEU A 221 3.95 10.25 24.10
C LEU A 221 5.35 10.25 23.48
N ILE A 222 5.83 11.38 22.97
CA ILE A 222 7.18 11.51 22.39
C ILE A 222 8.23 11.56 23.48
N GLN A 223 7.94 12.27 24.58
CA GLN A 223 8.87 12.42 25.71
C GLN A 223 9.13 11.08 26.37
N ASN A 224 8.08 10.29 26.59
CA ASN A 224 8.11 8.97 27.22
C ASN A 224 8.67 7.87 26.30
N ALA A 225 8.66 8.09 24.98
CA ALA A 225 9.22 7.14 24.02
C ALA A 225 10.75 6.99 24.21
N LYS A 226 11.19 5.73 24.27
CA LYS A 226 12.61 5.36 24.33
C LYS A 226 13.36 5.84 23.07
N TRP A 227 14.66 6.10 23.22
CA TRP A 227 15.54 6.47 22.11
C TRP A 227 15.85 5.32 21.17
N ILE A 228 16.05 4.11 21.72
CA ILE A 228 16.31 2.89 20.96
C ILE A 228 15.41 1.79 21.50
N SER A 229 14.75 1.06 20.59
CA SER A 229 14.05 -0.18 20.91
C SER A 229 14.19 -1.15 19.76
N PHE A 230 14.43 -2.42 20.09
CA PHE A 230 14.43 -3.49 19.10
C PHE A 230 12.99 -3.90 18.78
N ILE A 231 12.74 -4.21 17.51
CA ILE A 231 11.47 -4.77 17.06
C ILE A 231 11.52 -6.27 17.30
N HIS A 232 10.74 -6.74 18.27
CA HIS A 232 10.65 -8.16 18.59
C HIS A 232 9.61 -8.86 17.72
N PRO A 233 9.90 -10.08 17.24
CA PRO A 233 8.92 -10.87 16.51
C PRO A 233 7.74 -11.24 17.42
N PHE A 234 6.54 -11.36 16.84
CA PHE A 234 5.33 -11.85 17.50
C PHE A 234 4.94 -11.10 18.79
N ASN A 235 4.98 -9.77 18.77
CA ASN A 235 4.67 -8.94 19.94
C ASN A 235 3.18 -9.01 20.33
N PHE A 236 2.29 -9.35 19.39
CA PHE A 236 0.88 -9.65 19.68
C PHE A 236 0.65 -11.13 20.06
N GLY A 237 1.71 -11.93 20.20
CA GLY A 237 1.68 -13.37 20.39
C GLY A 237 1.82 -14.16 19.08
N PHE A 238 1.87 -15.48 19.21
CA PHE A 238 2.04 -16.37 18.06
C PHE A 238 0.87 -16.27 17.06
N PRO A 239 1.15 -16.35 15.75
CA PRO A 239 0.13 -16.23 14.71
C PRO A 239 -0.88 -17.38 14.80
N LYS A 240 -2.16 -17.05 14.58
CA LYS A 240 -3.26 -18.01 14.48
C LYS A 240 -3.69 -18.16 13.04
N PHE A 241 -3.92 -19.39 12.61
CA PHE A 241 -4.24 -19.70 11.22
C PHE A 241 -5.71 -20.06 11.10
N ASP A 242 -6.47 -19.12 10.55
CA ASP A 242 -7.88 -19.29 10.22
C ASP A 242 -8.06 -19.40 8.70
N LEU A 243 -8.79 -20.42 8.24
CA LEU A 243 -8.88 -20.73 6.81
C LEU A 243 -9.62 -19.63 6.02
N GLY A 244 -10.68 -19.05 6.57
CA GLY A 244 -11.44 -17.97 5.92
C GLY A 244 -10.57 -16.74 5.72
N SER A 245 -9.86 -16.34 6.78
CA SER A 245 -8.90 -15.23 6.77
C SER A 245 -7.74 -15.47 5.80
N ILE A 246 -7.19 -16.68 5.78
CA ILE A 246 -6.12 -17.06 4.84
C ILE A 246 -6.60 -16.97 3.40
N PHE A 247 -7.80 -17.47 3.10
CA PHE A 247 -8.39 -17.37 1.76
C PHE A 247 -8.58 -15.92 1.35
N MET A 248 -9.19 -15.11 2.21
CA MET A 248 -9.42 -13.68 1.97
C MET A 248 -8.09 -12.95 1.70
N MET A 249 -7.09 -13.16 2.54
CA MET A 249 -5.78 -12.52 2.38
C MET A 249 -5.00 -13.04 1.18
N THR A 250 -5.11 -14.32 0.84
CA THR A 250 -4.49 -14.87 -0.38
C THR A 250 -5.03 -14.18 -1.62
N PHE A 251 -6.34 -13.95 -1.67
CA PHE A 251 -6.96 -13.28 -2.80
C PHE A 251 -6.57 -11.80 -2.89
N VAL A 252 -6.49 -11.10 -1.76
CA VAL A 252 -5.92 -9.75 -1.69
C VAL A 252 -4.48 -9.75 -2.22
N MET A 253 -3.65 -10.71 -1.83
CA MET A 253 -2.27 -10.78 -2.30
C MET A 253 -2.15 -11.10 -3.78
N LEU A 254 -3.07 -11.88 -4.36
CA LEU A 254 -3.14 -12.10 -5.81
C LEU A 254 -3.40 -10.78 -6.56
N VAL A 255 -4.30 -9.95 -6.03
CA VAL A 255 -4.57 -8.61 -6.57
C VAL A 255 -3.32 -7.74 -6.48
N VAL A 256 -2.66 -7.74 -5.32
CA VAL A 256 -1.44 -6.97 -5.07
C VAL A 256 -0.31 -7.38 -6.03
N MET A 257 -0.15 -8.67 -6.35
CA MET A 257 0.86 -9.11 -7.34
C MET A 257 0.70 -8.42 -8.70
N ILE A 258 -0.55 -8.14 -9.09
CA ILE A 258 -0.85 -7.54 -10.38
C ILE A 258 -0.67 -6.02 -10.31
N GLU A 259 -1.02 -5.40 -9.19
CA GLU A 259 -0.66 -4.00 -8.91
C GLU A 259 0.86 -3.81 -9.03
N SER A 260 1.65 -4.63 -8.32
CA SER A 260 3.11 -4.58 -8.35
C SER A 260 3.68 -4.77 -9.76
N THR A 261 3.04 -5.61 -10.59
CA THR A 261 3.43 -5.78 -11.99
C THR A 261 3.41 -4.46 -12.75
N ALA A 262 2.30 -3.71 -12.63
CA ALA A 262 2.17 -2.43 -13.33
C ALA A 262 3.25 -1.44 -12.88
N THR A 263 3.59 -1.45 -11.59
CA THR A 263 4.67 -0.64 -11.03
C THR A 263 6.04 -1.08 -11.53
N PHE A 264 6.32 -2.39 -11.62
CA PHE A 264 7.57 -2.90 -12.18
C PHE A 264 7.75 -2.48 -13.63
N LEU A 265 6.71 -2.60 -14.45
CA LEU A 265 6.72 -2.14 -15.84
C LEU A 265 6.90 -0.62 -15.93
N GLY A 266 6.30 0.14 -15.01
CA GLY A 266 6.51 1.58 -14.86
C GLY A 266 7.95 1.95 -14.55
N ILE A 267 8.54 1.30 -13.53
CA ILE A 267 9.95 1.48 -13.15
C ILE A 267 10.87 1.10 -14.31
N GLY A 268 10.59 -0.01 -15.01
CA GLY A 268 11.32 -0.44 -16.19
C GLY A 268 11.35 0.61 -17.30
N ARG A 269 10.19 1.21 -17.61
CA ARG A 269 10.09 2.32 -18.58
C ARG A 269 10.92 3.52 -18.17
N VAL A 270 10.84 3.95 -16.89
CA VAL A 270 11.66 5.08 -16.38
C VAL A 270 13.14 4.73 -16.40
N CYS A 271 13.50 3.50 -16.04
CA CYS A 271 14.88 3.01 -16.06
C CYS A 271 15.39 2.71 -17.48
N GLU A 272 14.53 2.78 -18.50
CA GLU A 272 14.80 2.36 -19.88
C GLU A 272 15.33 0.91 -19.98
N LYS A 273 14.78 0.04 -19.13
CA LYS A 273 15.10 -1.39 -19.04
C LYS A 273 13.85 -2.21 -19.35
N GLU A 274 14.02 -3.18 -20.24
CA GLU A 274 12.97 -4.16 -20.52
C GLU A 274 12.80 -5.08 -19.32
N ILE A 275 11.55 -5.26 -18.89
CA ILE A 275 11.20 -6.10 -17.74
C ILE A 275 10.66 -7.41 -18.26
N THR A 276 11.37 -8.49 -17.99
CA THR A 276 10.94 -9.82 -18.38
C THR A 276 10.00 -10.43 -17.36
N GLN A 277 9.26 -11.47 -17.75
CA GLN A 277 8.46 -12.26 -16.81
C GLN A 277 9.31 -12.80 -15.65
N LYS A 278 10.57 -13.18 -15.89
CA LYS A 278 11.48 -13.65 -14.83
C LYS A 278 11.77 -12.56 -13.80
N ASP A 279 11.90 -11.31 -14.23
CA ASP A 279 12.13 -10.17 -13.34
C ASP A 279 10.91 -9.86 -12.48
N ILE A 280 9.71 -10.00 -13.04
CA ILE A 280 8.46 -9.85 -12.29
C ILE A 280 8.34 -10.96 -11.24
N VAL A 281 8.59 -12.23 -11.61
CA VAL A 281 8.58 -13.35 -10.65
C VAL A 281 9.58 -13.13 -9.51
N ARG A 282 10.78 -12.60 -9.81
CA ARG A 282 11.77 -12.25 -8.78
C ARG A 282 11.25 -11.14 -7.85
N GLY A 283 10.63 -10.11 -8.41
CA GLY A 283 10.03 -9.01 -7.66
C GLY A 283 8.91 -9.49 -6.73
N ILE A 284 7.97 -10.27 -7.26
CA ILE A 284 6.86 -10.85 -6.49
C ILE A 284 7.37 -11.76 -5.36
N ARG A 285 8.40 -12.57 -5.61
CA ARG A 285 9.01 -13.40 -4.55
C ARG A 285 9.58 -12.56 -3.42
N ALA A 286 10.24 -11.45 -3.73
CA ALA A 286 10.74 -10.53 -2.72
C ALA A 286 9.61 -9.86 -1.94
N GLU A 287 8.51 -9.46 -2.58
CA GLU A 287 7.31 -8.95 -1.90
C GLU A 287 6.65 -10.01 -1.00
N GLY A 288 6.60 -11.27 -1.44
CA GLY A 288 6.14 -12.39 -0.63
C GLY A 288 7.00 -12.60 0.62
N ILE A 289 8.33 -12.64 0.46
CA ILE A 289 9.27 -12.74 1.59
C ILE A 289 9.13 -11.54 2.52
N ALA A 290 9.06 -10.32 1.97
CA ALA A 290 8.86 -9.10 2.73
C ALA A 290 7.56 -9.17 3.55
N THR A 291 6.47 -9.69 2.97
CA THR A 291 5.20 -9.84 3.65
C THR A 291 5.24 -10.90 4.76
N ILE A 292 5.98 -12.00 4.56
CA ILE A 292 6.24 -12.97 5.63
C ILE A 292 6.98 -12.30 6.80
N LEU A 293 8.03 -11.53 6.50
CA LEU A 293 8.76 -10.76 7.51
C LEU A 293 7.87 -9.72 8.19
N GLY A 294 6.99 -9.06 7.43
CA GLY A 294 5.97 -8.17 7.96
C GLY A 294 5.10 -8.88 9.00
N GLY A 295 4.51 -10.02 8.66
CA GLY A 295 3.70 -10.79 9.61
C GLY A 295 4.49 -11.27 10.85
N ILE A 296 5.77 -11.62 10.71
CA ILE A 296 6.62 -12.03 11.84
C ILE A 296 6.91 -10.86 12.79
N PHE A 297 7.21 -9.68 12.25
CA PHE A 297 7.58 -8.50 13.03
C PHE A 297 6.40 -7.56 13.32
N ASN A 298 5.16 -8.02 13.13
CA ASN A 298 3.93 -7.27 13.45
C ASN A 298 3.68 -6.06 12.52
N SER A 299 4.00 -6.20 11.24
CA SER A 299 3.63 -5.27 10.16
C SER A 299 2.66 -5.93 9.16
N PHE A 300 2.44 -5.29 8.03
CA PHE A 300 1.37 -5.57 7.07
C PHE A 300 1.92 -6.04 5.72
N PRO A 301 1.06 -6.47 4.79
CA PRO A 301 1.48 -6.89 3.46
C PRO A 301 2.14 -5.78 2.66
N TYR A 302 3.21 -6.15 1.95
CA TYR A 302 4.04 -5.22 1.20
C TYR A 302 3.81 -5.31 -0.30
N THR A 303 3.86 -4.15 -0.94
CA THR A 303 3.86 -3.99 -2.39
C THR A 303 4.83 -2.88 -2.79
N THR A 304 5.20 -2.84 -4.06
CA THR A 304 6.02 -1.76 -4.60
C THR A 304 5.23 -0.46 -4.62
N PHE A 305 5.76 0.57 -3.96
CA PHE A 305 5.04 1.79 -3.66
C PHE A 305 4.95 2.73 -4.88
N ASN A 306 3.73 2.89 -5.41
CA ASN A 306 3.46 3.64 -6.65
C ASN A 306 3.83 5.13 -6.58
N GLN A 307 3.74 5.75 -5.40
CA GLN A 307 4.09 7.17 -5.20
C GLN A 307 5.58 7.41 -5.44
N ASN A 308 6.43 6.44 -5.09
CA ASN A 308 7.88 6.56 -5.28
C ASN A 308 8.28 6.40 -6.75
N LEU A 309 7.46 5.74 -7.58
CA LEU A 309 7.64 5.76 -9.03
C LEU A 309 7.43 7.17 -9.60
N GLY A 310 6.48 7.94 -9.07
CA GLY A 310 6.29 9.35 -9.43
C GLY A 310 7.53 10.19 -9.13
N LEU A 311 8.07 10.06 -7.91
CA LEU A 311 9.33 10.73 -7.54
C LEU A 311 10.50 10.28 -8.41
N LEU A 312 10.62 8.97 -8.71
CA LEU A 312 11.65 8.42 -9.59
C LEU A 312 11.59 9.04 -11.00
N ALA A 313 10.38 9.20 -11.55
CA ALA A 313 10.18 9.81 -12.85
C ALA A 313 10.54 11.32 -12.86
N LEU A 314 10.24 12.03 -11.77
CA LEU A 314 10.55 13.46 -11.62
C LEU A 314 12.04 13.72 -11.37
N SER A 315 12.67 12.95 -10.48
CA SER A 315 14.08 13.13 -10.08
C SER A 315 15.05 12.68 -11.16
N LYS A 316 14.62 11.75 -12.04
CA LYS A 316 15.44 11.10 -13.06
C LYS A 316 16.65 10.33 -12.52
N VAL A 317 16.75 10.13 -11.20
CA VAL A 317 17.82 9.35 -10.58
C VAL A 317 17.42 7.87 -10.55
N LYS A 318 18.02 7.08 -11.45
CA LYS A 318 17.62 5.69 -11.70
C LYS A 318 18.32 4.67 -10.81
N SER A 319 19.31 5.08 -10.01
CA SER A 319 20.14 4.18 -9.21
C SER A 319 19.33 3.45 -8.15
N ARG A 320 19.41 2.11 -8.15
CA ARG A 320 18.84 1.28 -7.08
C ARG A 320 19.53 1.49 -5.73
N PHE A 321 20.77 1.97 -5.71
CA PHE A 321 21.49 2.19 -4.45
C PHE A 321 20.92 3.36 -3.65
N VAL A 322 20.19 4.28 -4.31
CA VAL A 322 19.40 5.31 -3.63
C VAL A 322 18.27 4.69 -2.80
N VAL A 323 17.57 3.69 -3.35
CA VAL A 323 16.52 2.98 -2.60
C VAL A 323 17.10 2.04 -1.54
N VAL A 324 18.32 1.51 -1.75
CA VAL A 324 19.07 0.80 -0.70
C VAL A 324 19.38 1.73 0.47
N ALA A 325 19.87 2.95 0.21
CA ALA A 325 20.07 3.96 1.25
C ALA A 325 18.75 4.29 1.96
N SER A 326 17.64 4.39 1.22
CA SER A 326 16.30 4.57 1.80
C SER A 326 15.94 3.43 2.75
N GLY A 327 16.20 2.18 2.36
CA GLY A 327 15.97 1.00 3.19
C GLY A 327 16.77 1.01 4.48
N ILE A 328 18.05 1.41 4.44
CA ILE A 328 18.90 1.56 5.63
C ILE A 328 18.37 2.65 6.57
N ILE A 329 17.93 3.78 6.00
CA ILE A 329 17.33 4.88 6.76
C ILE A 329 16.04 4.38 7.44
N LEU A 330 15.16 3.68 6.72
CA LEU A 330 13.91 3.14 7.26
C LEU A 330 14.14 2.13 8.40
N VAL A 331 15.08 1.19 8.23
CA VAL A 331 15.49 0.27 9.30
C VAL A 331 15.94 1.06 10.54
N SER A 332 16.75 2.10 10.33
CA SER A 332 17.25 2.94 11.42
C SER A 332 16.13 3.72 12.11
N LEU A 333 15.17 4.27 11.35
CA LEU A 333 13.99 4.95 11.90
C LEU A 333 13.08 4.02 12.69
N GLY A 334 12.91 2.77 12.24
CA GLY A 334 12.13 1.76 12.96
C GLY A 334 12.75 1.35 14.30
N LEU A 335 14.07 1.46 14.46
CA LEU A 335 14.78 1.22 15.73
C LEU A 335 14.72 2.41 16.70
N ILE A 336 14.17 3.55 16.27
CA ILE A 336 14.06 4.78 17.06
C ILE A 336 12.57 5.07 17.33
N PRO A 337 12.00 4.59 18.45
CA PRO A 337 10.57 4.71 18.77
C PRO A 337 10.03 6.13 18.75
N LYS A 338 10.87 7.15 18.95
CA LYS A 338 10.44 8.55 18.86
C LYS A 338 9.87 8.90 17.47
N PHE A 339 10.41 8.34 16.40
CA PHE A 339 9.85 8.56 15.05
C PHE A 339 8.50 7.88 14.85
N ALA A 340 8.26 6.77 15.53
CA ALA A 340 6.96 6.12 15.53
C ALA A 340 5.95 6.86 16.41
N ALA A 341 6.39 7.37 17.57
CA ALA A 341 5.57 8.22 18.44
C ALA A 341 5.17 9.53 17.76
N LEU A 342 6.02 10.10 16.91
CA LEU A 342 5.65 11.26 16.08
C LEU A 342 4.46 10.98 15.15
N ALA A 343 4.26 9.73 14.75
CA ALA A 343 3.11 9.36 13.93
C ALA A 343 1.83 9.18 14.76
N THR A 344 1.93 8.78 16.02
CA THR A 344 0.75 8.54 16.88
C THR A 344 0.15 9.81 17.45
N ILE A 345 0.92 10.90 17.53
CA ILE A 345 0.39 12.21 17.94
C ILE A 345 -0.43 12.91 16.83
N ILE A 346 -0.42 12.38 15.61
CA ILE A 346 -1.15 12.96 14.48
C ILE A 346 -2.65 12.74 14.72
N PRO A 347 -3.46 13.81 14.84
CA PRO A 347 -4.88 13.65 15.10
C PRO A 347 -5.62 12.99 13.94
N GLN A 348 -6.67 12.23 14.26
CA GLN A 348 -7.47 11.51 13.26
C GLN A 348 -7.98 12.40 12.10
N PRO A 349 -8.45 13.65 12.31
CA PRO A 349 -8.87 14.49 11.20
C PRO A 349 -7.74 14.86 10.23
N VAL A 350 -6.50 14.97 10.72
CA VAL A 350 -5.31 15.24 9.89
C VAL A 350 -4.99 14.03 9.03
N ILE A 351 -4.95 12.83 9.63
CA ILE A 351 -4.78 11.56 8.92
C ILE A 351 -5.91 11.38 7.90
N GLY A 352 -7.15 11.68 8.29
CA GLY A 352 -8.34 11.57 7.45
C GLY A 352 -8.26 12.44 6.21
N GLY A 353 -7.89 13.72 6.35
CA GLY A 353 -7.70 14.62 5.21
C GLY A 353 -6.64 14.11 4.22
N ALA A 354 -5.50 13.64 4.74
CA ALA A 354 -4.43 13.08 3.92
C ALA A 354 -4.80 11.76 3.24
N THR A 355 -5.28 10.79 4.01
CA THR A 355 -5.63 9.45 3.52
C THR A 355 -6.81 9.46 2.57
N THR A 356 -7.79 10.36 2.75
CA THR A 356 -8.92 10.52 1.81
C THR A 356 -8.41 10.90 0.41
N ILE A 357 -7.46 11.82 0.32
CA ILE A 357 -6.83 12.17 -0.97
C ILE A 357 -6.06 10.97 -1.53
N MET A 358 -5.28 10.27 -0.70
CA MET A 358 -4.50 9.11 -1.14
C MET A 358 -5.38 7.97 -1.66
N PHE A 359 -6.47 7.63 -0.96
CA PHE A 359 -7.42 6.60 -1.39
C PHE A 359 -8.17 7.01 -2.67
N ALA A 360 -8.57 8.27 -2.79
CA ALA A 360 -9.16 8.79 -4.02
C ALA A 360 -8.17 8.74 -5.20
N MET A 361 -6.89 9.03 -4.97
CA MET A 361 -5.84 8.89 -5.99
C MET A 361 -5.65 7.43 -6.43
N VAL A 362 -5.76 6.46 -5.51
CA VAL A 362 -5.75 5.03 -5.87
C VAL A 362 -6.94 4.68 -6.78
N ALA A 363 -8.14 5.19 -6.48
CA ALA A 363 -9.31 5.00 -7.35
C ALA A 363 -9.07 5.59 -8.75
N VAL A 364 -8.50 6.79 -8.83
CA VAL A 364 -8.15 7.45 -10.10
C VAL A 364 -7.11 6.65 -10.88
N ALA A 365 -6.10 6.06 -10.22
CA ALA A 365 -5.13 5.19 -10.88
C ALA A 365 -5.81 3.96 -11.52
N GLY A 366 -6.79 3.37 -10.83
CA GLY A 366 -7.61 2.30 -11.40
C GLY A 366 -8.41 2.76 -12.62
N ILE A 367 -9.02 3.95 -12.56
CA ILE A 367 -9.74 4.55 -13.70
C ILE A 367 -8.78 4.81 -14.89
N GLN A 368 -7.55 5.24 -14.64
CA GLN A 368 -6.53 5.41 -15.69
C GLN A 368 -6.10 4.08 -16.32
N MET A 369 -6.18 2.96 -15.59
CA MET A 369 -5.99 1.64 -16.19
C MET A 369 -7.21 1.28 -17.06
N LEU A 370 -8.42 1.52 -16.55
CA LEU A 370 -9.67 1.29 -17.29
C LEU A 370 -9.77 2.16 -18.55
N SER A 371 -9.15 3.33 -18.61
CA SER A 371 -9.18 4.18 -19.80
C SER A 371 -8.49 3.55 -21.03
N LYS A 372 -7.77 2.44 -20.84
CA LYS A 372 -7.16 1.65 -21.92
C LYS A 372 -8.05 0.48 -22.38
N VAL A 373 -9.19 0.27 -21.72
CA VAL A 373 -10.15 -0.78 -22.04
C VAL A 373 -11.14 -0.26 -23.07
N ASP A 374 -11.43 -1.08 -24.08
CA ASP A 374 -12.49 -0.78 -25.03
C ASP A 374 -13.87 -0.99 -24.39
N PHE A 375 -14.53 0.11 -24.02
CA PHE A 375 -15.88 0.13 -23.46
C PHE A 375 -16.99 0.04 -24.51
N ASN A 376 -16.68 0.06 -25.81
CA ASN A 376 -17.67 -0.24 -26.85
C ASN A 376 -18.03 -1.73 -26.85
N LYS A 377 -17.13 -2.59 -26.36
CA LYS A 377 -17.43 -4.00 -26.07
C LYS A 377 -18.30 -4.09 -24.82
N ASN A 378 -19.59 -4.40 -25.01
CA ASN A 378 -20.56 -4.52 -23.92
C ASN A 378 -20.11 -5.51 -22.82
N SER A 379 -19.37 -6.57 -23.18
CA SER A 379 -18.80 -7.51 -22.21
C SER A 379 -17.89 -6.83 -21.18
N ASN A 380 -16.99 -5.95 -21.63
CA ASN A 380 -16.10 -5.20 -20.75
C ASN A 380 -16.88 -4.24 -19.85
N MET A 381 -17.88 -3.54 -20.41
CA MET A 381 -18.73 -2.64 -19.64
C MET A 381 -19.49 -3.39 -18.53
N LEU A 382 -20.06 -4.57 -18.83
CA LEU A 382 -20.75 -5.41 -17.86
C LEU A 382 -19.83 -5.92 -16.76
N VAL A 383 -18.60 -6.36 -17.09
CA VAL A 383 -17.61 -6.76 -16.10
C VAL A 383 -17.37 -5.63 -15.10
N VAL A 384 -17.07 -4.42 -15.59
CA VAL A 384 -16.79 -3.27 -14.72
C VAL A 384 -18.02 -2.88 -13.89
N ALA A 385 -19.19 -2.76 -14.53
CA ALA A 385 -20.41 -2.30 -13.88
C ALA A 385 -20.88 -3.25 -12.77
N CYS A 386 -20.92 -4.56 -13.03
CA CYS A 386 -21.34 -5.55 -12.04
C CYS A 386 -20.34 -5.66 -10.89
N SER A 387 -19.03 -5.67 -11.18
CA SER A 387 -18.00 -5.76 -10.15
C SER A 387 -17.98 -4.55 -9.23
N ILE A 388 -18.05 -3.32 -9.78
CA ILE A 388 -18.15 -2.11 -8.97
C ILE A 388 -19.46 -2.10 -8.18
N GLY A 389 -20.58 -2.45 -8.81
CA GLY A 389 -21.89 -2.49 -8.16
C GLY A 389 -21.92 -3.43 -6.95
N VAL A 390 -21.42 -4.66 -7.10
CA VAL A 390 -21.35 -5.63 -6.00
C VAL A 390 -20.37 -5.19 -4.93
N GLY A 391 -19.15 -4.82 -5.29
CA GLY A 391 -18.12 -4.45 -4.29
C GLY A 391 -18.47 -3.19 -3.51
N LEU A 392 -18.98 -2.17 -4.18
CA LEU A 392 -19.39 -0.92 -3.53
C LEU A 392 -20.65 -1.14 -2.70
N GLY A 393 -21.62 -1.91 -3.21
CA GLY A 393 -22.83 -2.28 -2.47
C GLY A 393 -22.52 -2.97 -1.13
N ILE A 394 -21.60 -3.94 -1.13
CA ILE A 394 -21.13 -4.61 0.09
C ILE A 394 -20.41 -3.66 1.03
N THR A 395 -19.60 -2.74 0.48
CA THR A 395 -18.88 -1.75 1.30
C THR A 395 -19.84 -0.80 2.01
N VAL A 396 -20.88 -0.34 1.32
CA VAL A 396 -21.85 0.65 1.83
C VAL A 396 -22.92 -0.01 2.72
N VAL A 397 -23.27 -1.27 2.44
CA VAL A 397 -24.30 -2.03 3.17
C VAL A 397 -23.69 -3.32 3.75
N PRO A 398 -22.80 -3.23 4.75
CA PRO A 398 -22.06 -4.40 5.27
C PRO A 398 -22.97 -5.46 5.90
N ASN A 399 -24.14 -5.06 6.41
CA ASN A 399 -25.12 -5.95 7.04
C ASN A 399 -25.89 -6.84 6.05
N ILE A 400 -25.76 -6.63 4.74
CA ILE A 400 -26.49 -7.40 3.72
C ILE A 400 -26.19 -8.91 3.78
N LEU A 401 -25.02 -9.28 4.31
CA LEU A 401 -24.57 -10.67 4.44
C LEU A 401 -24.82 -11.27 5.84
N ASP A 402 -25.49 -10.56 6.76
CA ASP A 402 -25.64 -11.00 8.16
C ASP A 402 -26.37 -12.34 8.31
N ASN A 403 -27.30 -12.66 7.39
CA ASN A 403 -28.08 -13.91 7.41
C ASN A 403 -27.47 -15.02 6.52
N THR A 404 -26.28 -14.80 5.96
CA THR A 404 -25.59 -15.81 5.13
C THR A 404 -24.70 -16.73 5.96
N PRO A 405 -24.30 -17.92 5.46
CA PRO A 405 -23.35 -18.77 6.15
C PRO A 405 -22.06 -18.01 6.49
N THR A 406 -21.48 -18.29 7.66
CA THR A 406 -20.30 -17.56 8.18
C THR A 406 -19.16 -17.48 7.17
N ILE A 407 -18.84 -18.59 6.50
CA ILE A 407 -17.78 -18.63 5.48
C ILE A 407 -18.07 -17.72 4.27
N PHE A 408 -19.35 -17.58 3.89
CA PHE A 408 -19.76 -16.70 2.80
C PHE A 408 -19.60 -15.24 3.22
N LYS A 409 -20.05 -14.91 4.43
CA LYS A 409 -19.89 -13.58 5.01
C LYS A 409 -18.42 -13.18 5.17
N GLU A 410 -17.57 -14.10 5.60
CA GLU A 410 -16.13 -13.84 5.78
C GLU A 410 -15.42 -13.55 4.45
N ILE A 411 -15.71 -14.31 3.40
CA ILE A 411 -15.07 -14.14 2.09
C ILE A 411 -15.63 -12.91 1.37
N PHE A 412 -16.96 -12.79 1.31
CA PHE A 412 -17.64 -11.77 0.52
C PHE A 412 -17.94 -10.49 1.32
N GLY A 413 -17.65 -10.44 2.62
CA GLY A 413 -17.81 -9.24 3.44
C GLY A 413 -16.85 -8.10 3.10
N SER A 414 -15.77 -8.40 2.37
CA SER A 414 -14.86 -7.39 1.83
C SER A 414 -15.31 -6.96 0.43
N GLY A 415 -15.70 -5.70 0.26
CA GLY A 415 -16.09 -5.14 -1.04
C GLY A 415 -15.00 -5.28 -2.11
N ILE A 416 -13.73 -5.20 -1.71
CA ILE A 416 -12.57 -5.39 -2.60
C ILE A 416 -12.51 -6.83 -3.11
N VAL A 417 -12.65 -7.81 -2.22
CA VAL A 417 -12.59 -9.23 -2.56
C VAL A 417 -13.80 -9.62 -3.41
N SER A 418 -14.99 -9.17 -3.03
CA SER A 418 -16.22 -9.42 -3.79
C SER A 418 -16.16 -8.83 -5.20
N ALA A 419 -15.75 -7.57 -5.37
CA ALA A 419 -15.56 -6.97 -6.70
C ALA A 419 -14.57 -7.77 -7.55
N SER A 420 -13.47 -8.18 -6.93
CA SER A 420 -12.39 -8.90 -7.59
C SER A 420 -12.82 -10.30 -8.05
N ILE A 421 -13.56 -11.05 -7.22
CA ILE A 421 -14.14 -12.35 -7.60
C ILE A 421 -15.12 -12.18 -8.76
N VAL A 422 -16.05 -11.22 -8.64
CA VAL A 422 -17.04 -10.94 -9.70
C VAL A 422 -16.34 -10.53 -10.99
N ALA A 423 -15.28 -9.71 -10.92
CA ALA A 423 -14.55 -9.26 -12.10
C ALA A 423 -13.87 -10.41 -12.83
N VAL A 424 -13.19 -11.28 -12.08
CA VAL A 424 -12.51 -12.47 -12.65
C VAL A 424 -13.53 -13.42 -13.27
N LEU A 425 -14.62 -13.73 -12.56
CA LEU A 425 -15.63 -14.68 -13.04
C LEU A 425 -16.39 -14.14 -14.26
N LEU A 426 -16.84 -12.89 -14.23
CA LEU A 426 -17.56 -12.29 -15.35
C LEU A 426 -16.65 -12.10 -16.55
N ASN A 427 -15.40 -11.71 -16.35
CA ASN A 427 -14.45 -11.60 -17.46
C ASN A 427 -14.17 -12.98 -18.06
N ALA A 428 -13.98 -14.00 -17.23
CA ALA A 428 -13.79 -15.36 -17.70
C ALA A 428 -15.01 -15.91 -18.44
N PHE A 429 -16.23 -15.48 -18.11
CA PHE A 429 -17.46 -15.90 -18.78
C PHE A 429 -17.75 -15.11 -20.06
N LEU A 430 -17.70 -13.78 -20.00
CA LEU A 430 -18.11 -12.88 -21.09
C LEU A 430 -17.01 -12.64 -22.14
N ASN A 431 -15.74 -12.76 -21.77
CA ASN A 431 -14.59 -12.53 -22.65
C ASN A 431 -13.82 -13.83 -22.97
N TYR A 432 -14.41 -15.00 -22.69
CA TYR A 432 -13.79 -16.29 -23.03
C TYR A 432 -13.58 -16.41 -24.54
N GLY A 433 -12.36 -16.72 -24.97
CA GLY A 433 -12.01 -16.94 -26.39
C GLY A 433 -11.52 -15.71 -27.16
N ASN A 434 -11.75 -14.49 -26.65
CA ASN A 434 -11.21 -13.25 -27.22
C ASN A 434 -9.75 -13.03 -26.76
N THR A 435 -8.85 -13.92 -27.18
CA THR A 435 -7.44 -13.94 -26.74
C THR A 435 -6.53 -13.11 -27.67
N GLU A 436 -7.04 -12.02 -28.23
CA GLU A 436 -6.25 -11.07 -29.00
C GLU A 436 -6.51 -9.67 -28.46
N GLU A 437 -5.53 -9.18 -27.71
CA GLU A 437 -5.22 -7.79 -27.34
C GLU A 437 -4.70 -7.79 -25.89
N ASN A 438 -3.52 -7.20 -25.69
CA ASN A 438 -2.83 -6.95 -24.42
C ASN A 438 -1.73 -7.95 -24.03
N VAL A 439 -0.60 -7.87 -24.75
CA VAL A 439 0.75 -8.01 -24.16
C VAL A 439 1.23 -6.61 -23.77
#